data_AF-A0A7W5BNE1-F1
#
_entry.id   AF-A0A7W5BNE1-F1
#
_cell.length_a   1.000
_cell.length_b   1.000
_cell.length_c   1.000
_cell.angle_alpha   90.00
_cell.angle_beta   90.00
_cell.angle_gamma   90.00
#
_symmetry.space_group_name_H-M   'P 1'
#
loop_
_entity.id
_entity.type
_entity.pdbx_description
1 polymer ?
#
loop_
_entity_poly.entity_id
_entity_poly.type
_entity_poly.pdbx_seq_one_letter_code
_entity_poly.pdbx_strand_id
1 'polypeptide(L)' 'MTDWPSEDGEEYVAAVKACADAIMGQAGIDELRELLLSAAREAGIAVLSVISDSGKTTPHMAA' A
#
# COMPACT_ATOMS: atom_id res chain seq x y z
N MET A 1 18.01 2.35 14.69
CA MET A 1 16.68 2.45 14.06
C MET A 1 16.95 2.19 12.60
N THR A 2 16.66 0.98 12.14
CA THR A 2 16.98 0.54 10.77
C THR A 2 15.94 -0.52 10.42
N ASP A 3 14.67 -0.15 10.55
CA ASP A 3 13.54 -1.04 10.28
C ASP A 3 13.23 -1.11 8.77
N TRP A 4 13.74 -0.16 8.00
CA TRP A 4 13.62 -0.14 6.54
C TRP A 4 14.93 -0.62 5.87
N PRO A 5 14.88 -1.55 4.89
CA PRO A 5 16.07 -2.19 4.34
C PRO A 5 17.01 -1.27 3.54
N SER A 6 16.48 -0.19 2.96
CA SER A 6 17.24 0.77 2.13
C SER A 6 16.66 2.18 2.25
N GLU A 7 17.30 3.03 3.04
CA GLU A 7 16.80 4.37 3.38
C GLU A 7 17.15 5.46 2.33
N ASP A 8 18.02 5.14 1.36
CA ASP A 8 18.42 6.06 0.27
C ASP A 8 17.65 5.80 -1.04
N GLY A 9 16.65 4.91 -1.02
CA GLY A 9 15.83 4.58 -2.18
C GLY A 9 14.97 5.77 -2.63
N GLU A 10 14.87 5.99 -3.95
CA GLU A 10 14.09 7.10 -4.51
C GLU A 10 12.60 6.93 -4.14
N GLU A 11 12.11 5.70 -4.25
CA GLU A 11 10.74 5.35 -3.92
C GLU A 11 10.48 5.45 -2.42
N TYR A 12 11.46 5.10 -1.58
CA TYR A 12 11.36 5.29 -0.13
C TYR A 12 11.23 6.78 0.24
N VAL A 13 12.08 7.66 -0.30
CA VAL A 13 12.00 9.10 -0.02
C VAL A 13 10.67 9.67 -0.51
N ALA A 14 10.19 9.22 -1.67
CA ALA A 14 8.86 9.60 -2.17
C ALA A 14 7.74 9.14 -1.23
N ALA A 15 7.80 7.91 -0.72
CA ALA A 15 6.82 7.39 0.24
C ALA A 15 6.84 8.13 1.58
N VAL A 16 8.02 8.49 2.11
CA VAL A 16 8.16 9.30 3.34
C VAL A 16 7.54 10.68 3.15
N LYS A 17 7.79 11.32 2.00
CA LYS A 17 7.16 12.60 1.68
C LYS A 17 5.63 12.45 1.59
N ALA A 18 5.13 11.42 0.91
CA ALA A 18 3.69 11.17 0.79
C ALA A 18 3.03 10.94 2.14
N CYS A 19 3.71 10.30 3.11
CA CYS A 19 3.23 10.19 4.48
C CYS A 19 3.05 11.58 5.12
N ALA A 20 4.05 12.47 4.99
CA ALA A 20 3.97 13.82 5.52
C ALA A 20 2.85 14.63 4.83
N ASP A 21 2.75 14.54 3.51
CA ASP A 21 1.70 15.21 2.72
C ASP A 21 0.30 14.70 3.13
N ALA A 22 0.13 13.39 3.35
CA ALA A 22 -1.14 12.83 3.83
C ALA A 22 -1.50 13.30 5.25
N ILE A 23 -0.53 13.41 6.16
CA ILE A 23 -0.73 13.97 7.51
C ILE A 23 -1.18 15.44 7.43
N MET A 24 -0.67 16.18 6.45
CA MET A 24 -1.06 17.57 6.18
C MET A 24 -2.35 17.69 5.37
N GLY A 25 -2.97 16.58 4.94
CA GLY A 25 -4.17 16.56 4.10
C GLY A 25 -3.93 16.99 2.65
N GLN A 26 -2.68 16.93 2.19
CA GLN A 26 -2.25 17.34 0.85
C GLN A 26 -2.17 16.17 -0.15
N ALA A 27 -2.14 14.93 0.32
CA ALA A 27 -2.16 13.72 -0.49
C ALA A 27 -3.31 12.79 -0.08
N GLY A 28 -3.82 12.02 -1.04
CA GLY A 28 -4.86 11.01 -0.81
C GLY A 28 -4.29 9.69 -0.25
N ILE A 29 -5.14 8.88 0.40
CA ILE A 29 -4.75 7.55 0.89
C ILE A 29 -4.32 6.63 -0.26
N ASP A 30 -4.95 6.73 -1.43
CA ASP A 30 -4.61 5.87 -2.57
C ASP A 30 -3.22 6.19 -3.13
N GLU A 31 -2.87 7.47 -3.28
CA GLU A 31 -1.55 7.93 -3.69
C GLU A 31 -0.47 7.50 -2.68
N LEU A 32 -0.72 7.73 -1.38
CA LEU A 32 0.17 7.27 -0.32
C LEU A 32 0.37 5.75 -0.40
N ARG A 33 -0.71 4.98 -0.57
CA ARG A 33 -0.64 3.52 -0.69
C ARG A 33 0.23 3.12 -1.86
N GLU A 34 0.03 3.71 -3.04
CA GLU A 34 0.82 3.37 -4.22
C GLU A 34 2.32 3.62 -4.03
N LEU A 35 2.69 4.79 -3.51
CA LEU A 35 4.08 5.13 -3.24
C LEU A 35 4.72 4.22 -2.19
N LEU A 36 3.99 3.90 -1.12
CA LEU A 36 4.48 2.98 -0.09
C LEU A 36 4.70 1.57 -0.66
N LEU A 37 3.83 1.11 -1.56
CA LEU A 37 4.01 -0.18 -2.24
C LEU A 37 5.19 -0.16 -3.22
N SER A 38 5.48 0.96 -3.87
CA SER A 38 6.66 1.11 -4.72
C SER A 38 7.95 1.05 -3.91
N ALA A 39 8.01 1.75 -2.77
CA ALA A 39 9.12 1.66 -1.84
C ALA A 39 9.35 0.22 -1.35
N ALA A 40 8.29 -0.50 -0.98
CA ALA A 40 8.39 -1.90 -0.58
C ALA A 40 8.99 -2.78 -1.69
N ARG A 41 8.58 -2.58 -2.94
CA ARG A 41 9.15 -3.29 -4.10
C ARG A 41 10.62 -2.96 -4.32
N GLU A 42 11.02 -1.70 -4.21
CA GLU A 42 12.42 -1.26 -4.30
C GLU A 42 13.30 -1.95 -3.24
N ALA A 43 12.78 -2.06 -2.01
CA ALA A 43 13.45 -2.73 -0.90
C ALA A 43 13.39 -4.27 -0.95
N GLY A 44 12.74 -4.87 -1.96
CA GLY A 44 12.55 -6.32 -2.06
C GLY A 44 11.58 -6.91 -1.01
N ILE A 45 10.73 -6.09 -0.42
CA ILE A 45 9.71 -6.50 0.56
C ILE A 45 8.47 -7.03 -0.17
N ALA A 46 8.00 -8.21 0.24
CA ALA A 46 6.79 -8.80 -0.33
C ALA A 46 5.52 -8.00 0.06
N VAL A 47 4.68 -7.71 -0.92
CA VAL A 47 3.41 -6.98 -0.73
C VAL A 47 2.25 -7.97 -0.73
N LEU A 48 1.41 -7.91 0.32
CA LEU A 48 0.15 -8.63 0.41
C LEU A 48 -1.02 -7.66 0.13
N SER A 49 -1.97 -8.11 -0.70
CA SER A 49 -3.18 -7.35 -1.02
C SER A 49 -4.43 -8.12 -0.61
N VAL A 50 -5.39 -7.43 -0.02
CA VAL A 50 -6.71 -7.98 0.30
C VAL A 50 -7.61 -7.82 -0.91
N ILE A 51 -8.22 -8.90 -1.35
CA ILE A 51 -9.28 -8.88 -2.37
C ILE A 51 -10.59 -9.00 -1.61
N SER A 52 -11.46 -8.00 -1.75
CA SER A 52 -12.80 -8.05 -1.18
C SER A 52 -13.59 -9.17 -1.86
N ASP A 53 -14.09 -10.12 -1.07
CA ASP A 53 -15.08 -11.09 -1.55
C ASP A 53 -16.35 -10.30 -1.90
N SER A 54 -16.53 -10.04 -3.20
CA SER A 54 -17.79 -9.50 -3.71
C SER A 54 -18.79 -10.65 -3.65
N GLY A 55 -19.36 -10.88 -2.46
CA GLY A 55 -20.24 -12.00 -2.15
C GLY A 55 -21.40 -12.12 -3.15
N LYS A 56 -21.16 -12.80 -4.26
CA LYS A 56 -22.20 -13.34 -5.13
C LYS A 56 -22.66 -14.63 -4.47
N THR A 57 -23.54 -14.50 -3.48
CA THR A 57 -24.34 -15.62 -3.01
C THR A 57 -25.26 -16.05 -4.15
N THR A 58 -24.84 -17.04 -4.93
CA THR A 58 -25.76 -17.82 -5.76
C THR A 58 -26.71 -18.56 -4.80
N PRO A 59 -28.03 -18.33 -4.87
CA PRO A 59 -28.97 -19.09 -4.04
C PRO A 59 -28.94 -20.55 -4.52
N HIS A 60 -28.36 -21.43 -3.71
CA HIS A 60 -28.45 -22.87 -3.93
C HIS A 60 -29.89 -23.28 -3.63
N MET A 61 -30.70 -23.50 -4.67
CA MET A 61 -32.05 -24.04 -4.52
C MET A 61 -31.99 -25.41 -3.85
N ALA A 62 -32.70 -25.56 -2.74
CA ALA A 62 -32.96 -26.85 -2.11
C ALA A 62 -33.98 -27.61 -2.96
N ALA A 63 -33.67 -28.87 -3.26
CA ALA A 63 -34.59 -29.86 -3.82
C ALA A 63 -34.97 -30.86 -2.73
#